data_AF-A0A0V8J853-F1
#
_entry.id   AF-A0A0V8J853-F1
#
_cell.length_a   1.000
_cell.length_b   1.000
_cell.length_c   1.000
_cell.angle_alpha   90.00
_cell.angle_beta   90.00
_cell.angle_gamma   90.00
#
_symmetry.space_group_name_H-M   'P 1'
#
loop_
_entity.id
_entity.type
_entity.pdbx_description
1 polymer ?
#
loop_
_entity_poly.entity_id
_entity_poly.type
_entity_poly.pdbx_seq_one_letter_code
_entity_poly.pdbx_strand_id
1 'polypeptide(L)'
;MNWDQWVDHIQKTDFLRPLVGNERASVSLEGKTICITFINTITEKQRKILLSGNDEELRLVCNGESHLSKLIKQGKLSFTGTYREQLKLESLLYLARSQRTGTKEMV
;
A
#
# COMPACT_ATOMS: atom_id res chain seq x y z
N MET A 1 9.26 -2.55 7.04
CA MET A 1 8.87 -1.33 6.28
C MET A 1 8.56 -0.23 7.27
N ASN A 2 9.04 1.00 7.07
CA ASN A 2 8.62 2.15 7.88
C ASN A 2 7.34 2.74 7.27
N TRP A 3 6.21 2.60 7.97
CA TRP A 3 4.89 2.99 7.47
C TRP A 3 4.69 4.50 7.46
N ASP A 4 5.19 5.22 8.46
CA ASP A 4 5.09 6.68 8.51
C ASP A 4 5.83 7.31 7.33
N GLN A 5 7.04 6.83 7.04
CA GLN A 5 7.79 7.26 5.86
C GLN A 5 7.07 6.91 4.56
N TRP A 6 6.44 5.74 4.48
CA TRP A 6 5.69 5.35 3.28
C TRP A 6 4.46 6.23 3.07
N VAL A 7 3.69 6.50 4.13
CA VAL A 7 2.54 7.41 4.09
C VAL A 7 2.97 8.80 3.64
N ASP A 8 4.01 9.34 4.26
CA ASP A 8 4.55 10.65 3.90
C ASP A 8 4.98 10.69 2.42
N HIS A 9 5.64 9.63 1.96
CA HIS A 9 6.10 9.51 0.58
C HIS A 9 4.94 9.45 -0.42
N ILE A 10 3.93 8.60 -0.21
CA ILE A 10 2.80 8.50 -1.16
C ILE A 10 1.99 9.80 -1.21
N GLN A 11 1.97 10.58 -0.13
CA GLN A 11 1.23 11.84 -0.06
C GLN A 11 1.98 13.02 -0.70
N LYS A 12 3.31 13.04 -0.62
CA LYS A 12 4.14 14.14 -1.14
C LYS A 12 4.65 13.93 -2.57
N THR A 13 4.53 12.72 -3.11
CA THR A 13 5.08 12.39 -4.43
C THR A 13 4.10 12.73 -5.55
N ASP A 14 4.45 13.70 -6.40
CA ASP A 14 3.55 14.24 -7.44
C ASP A 14 3.03 13.19 -8.41
N PHE A 15 3.87 12.26 -8.88
CA PHE A 15 3.42 11.24 -9.83
C PHE A 15 2.50 10.18 -9.20
N LEU A 16 2.43 10.09 -7.87
CA LEU A 16 1.49 9.23 -7.13
C LEU A 16 0.16 9.93 -6.85
N ARG A 17 0.08 11.25 -7.05
CA ARG A 17 -1.12 12.05 -6.82
C ARG A 17 -2.37 11.53 -7.57
N PRO A 18 -2.28 10.99 -8.80
CA PRO A 18 -3.46 10.39 -9.46
C PRO A 18 -4.01 9.16 -8.74
N LEU A 19 -3.17 8.41 -7.99
CA LEU A 19 -3.58 7.23 -7.24
C LEU A 19 -4.13 7.61 -5.85
N VAL A 20 -3.52 8.59 -5.18
CA VAL A 20 -3.92 9.03 -3.85
C VAL A 20 -5.09 10.01 -3.90
N GLY A 21 -5.12 10.91 -4.88
CA GLY A 21 -6.15 11.92 -5.05
C GLY A 21 -6.29 12.84 -3.83
N ASN A 22 -7.53 13.11 -3.43
CA ASN A 22 -7.86 13.91 -2.25
C ASN A 22 -8.02 13.04 -1.00
N GLU A 23 -7.09 12.11 -0.78
CA GLU A 23 -7.16 11.19 0.35
C GLU A 23 -5.97 11.36 1.29
N ARG A 24 -6.27 11.42 2.58
CA ARG A 24 -5.26 11.25 3.63
C ARG A 24 -5.12 9.78 3.95
N ALA A 25 -3.90 9.25 3.83
CA ALA A 25 -3.59 7.87 4.17
C ALA A 25 -3.09 7.77 5.62
N SER A 26 -3.37 6.66 6.27
CA SER A 26 -2.71 6.24 7.52
C SER A 26 -2.61 4.72 7.55
N VAL A 27 -1.65 4.21 8.31
CA VAL A 27 -1.45 2.77 8.51
C VAL A 27 -1.35 2.47 10.00
N SER A 28 -2.06 1.45 10.45
CA SER A 28 -1.91 0.88 11.79
C SER A 28 -1.66 -0.63 11.69
N LEU A 29 -1.10 -1.20 12.74
CA LEU A 29 -0.88 -2.64 12.89
C LEU A 29 -1.78 -3.15 14.01
N GLU A 30 -2.64 -4.12 13.69
CA GLU A 30 -3.53 -4.80 14.63
C GLU A 30 -3.13 -6.28 14.70
N GLY A 31 -2.20 -6.60 15.59
CA GLY A 31 -1.56 -7.92 15.64
C GLY A 31 -0.78 -8.20 14.35
N LYS A 32 -1.25 -9.18 13.56
CA LYS A 32 -0.65 -9.54 12.25
C LYS A 32 -1.35 -8.90 11.05
N THR A 33 -2.32 -8.02 11.29
CA THR A 33 -3.09 -7.36 10.24
C THR A 33 -2.56 -5.95 10.04
N ILE A 34 -2.25 -5.61 8.79
CA ILE A 34 -1.95 -4.24 8.37
C ILE A 34 -3.28 -3.58 8.01
N CYS A 35 -3.62 -2.50 8.71
CA CYS A 35 -4.82 -1.71 8.44
C CYS A 35 -4.42 -0.42 7.75
N ILE A 36 -4.75 -0.29 6.47
CA ILE A 36 -4.54 0.94 5.69
C ILE A 36 -5.87 1.70 5.61
N THR A 37 -5.89 2.93 6.11
CA THR A 37 -7.06 3.79 6.06
C THR A 37 -6.83 4.93 5.07
N PHE A 38 -7.77 5.12 4.14
CA PHE A 38 -7.85 6.29 3.28
C PHE A 38 -9.06 7.13 3.68
N ILE A 39 -8.83 8.39 4.01
CA ILE A 39 -9.87 9.35 4.40
C ILE A 39 -9.97 10.39 3.29
N ASN A 40 -11.11 10.47 2.63
CA ASN A 40 -11.35 11.51 1.65
C ASN A 40 -11.40 12.88 2.35
N THR A 41 -10.55 13.83 1.96
CA THR A 41 -10.42 15.11 2.66
C THR A 41 -11.54 16.10 2.35
N ILE A 42 -12.41 15.81 1.37
CA ILE A 42 -13.55 16.65 1.00
C ILE A 42 -14.83 16.16 1.68
N THR A 43 -15.03 14.85 1.71
CA THR A 43 -16.28 14.21 2.19
C THR A 43 -16.13 13.55 3.56
N GLU A 44 -14.92 13.48 4.09
CA GLU A 44 -14.54 12.79 5.33
C GLU A 44 -14.85 11.28 5.37
N LYS A 45 -15.35 10.72 4.27
CA LYS A 45 -15.62 9.29 4.14
C LYS A 45 -14.32 8.50 4.29
N GLN A 46 -14.38 7.50 5.17
CA GLN A 46 -13.26 6.61 5.44
C GLN A 46 -13.41 5.30 4.69
N ARG A 47 -12.29 4.80 4.16
CA ARG A 47 -12.16 3.48 3.57
C ARG A 47 -11.03 2.76 4.25
N LYS A 48 -11.33 1.59 4.82
CA LYS A 48 -10.36 0.75 5.53
C LYS A 48 -10.09 -0.50 4.71
N ILE A 49 -8.81 -0.77 4.53
CA ILE A 49 -8.29 -1.96 3.88
C ILE A 49 -7.52 -2.74 4.92
N LEU A 50 -7.88 -4.00 5.10
CA LEU A 50 -7.18 -4.93 5.95
C LEU A 50 -6.39 -5.89 5.06
N LEU A 51 -5.11 -6.02 5.36
CA LEU A 51 -4.21 -6.97 4.72
C LEU A 51 -3.62 -7.87 5.81
N SER A 52 -3.89 -9.17 5.73
CA SER A 52 -3.42 -10.14 6.71
C SER A 52 -2.91 -11.41 6.04
N GLY A 53 -2.03 -12.12 6.74
CA GLY A 53 -1.43 -13.36 6.30
C GLY A 53 -0.14 -13.63 7.05
N ASN A 54 0.67 -14.53 6.54
CA ASN A 54 1.95 -14.85 7.14
C ASN A 54 2.99 -13.75 6.88
N ASP A 55 3.91 -13.59 7.84
CA ASP A 55 4.89 -12.52 7.87
C ASP A 55 5.76 -12.47 6.60
N GLU A 56 6.11 -13.63 6.03
CA GLU A 56 6.89 -13.73 4.80
C GLU A 56 6.14 -13.16 3.59
N GLU A 57 4.89 -13.55 3.39
CA GLU A 57 4.06 -13.04 2.30
C GLU A 57 3.72 -11.57 2.43
N LEU A 58 3.44 -11.10 3.66
CA LEU A 58 3.26 -9.68 3.94
C LEU A 58 4.53 -8.90 3.58
N ARG A 59 5.72 -9.41 3.95
CA ARG A 59 7.00 -8.81 3.59
C ARG A 59 7.18 -8.71 2.08
N LEU A 60 6.91 -9.80 1.35
CA LEU A 60 7.04 -9.84 -0.11
C LEU A 60 6.18 -8.76 -0.79
N VAL A 61 4.92 -8.60 -0.38
CA VAL A 61 4.02 -7.59 -0.98
C VAL A 61 4.38 -6.18 -0.53
N CYS A 62 4.67 -5.96 0.75
CA CYS A 62 5.02 -4.63 1.26
C CYS A 62 6.34 -4.10 0.68
N ASN A 63 7.24 -5.00 0.28
CA ASN A 63 8.48 -4.65 -0.41
C ASN A 63 8.35 -4.66 -1.95
N GLY A 64 7.14 -4.88 -2.50
CA GLY A 64 6.93 -5.00 -3.95
C GLY A 64 7.69 -6.15 -4.61
N GLU A 65 8.15 -7.14 -3.85
CA GLU A 65 8.81 -8.36 -4.32
C GLU A 65 7.79 -9.36 -4.91
N SER A 66 6.51 -9.21 -4.56
CA SER A 66 5.40 -9.98 -5.14
C SER A 66 4.16 -9.12 -5.35
N HIS A 67 3.37 -9.50 -6.36
CA HIS A 67 2.05 -8.95 -6.61
C HIS A 67 1.05 -9.36 -5.51
N LEU A 68 0.30 -8.39 -4.98
CA LEU A 68 -0.75 -8.64 -3.99
C LEU A 68 -1.83 -9.57 -4.56
N SER A 69 -2.26 -9.30 -5.79
CA SER A 69 -3.22 -10.14 -6.53
C SER A 69 -2.82 -11.60 -6.64
N LYS A 70 -1.51 -11.89 -6.83
CA LYS A 70 -0.99 -13.26 -6.90
C LYS A 70 -1.14 -13.97 -5.56
N LEU A 71 -0.76 -13.33 -4.45
CA LEU A 71 -0.80 -13.97 -3.13
C LEU A 71 -2.23 -14.16 -2.60
N ILE A 72 -3.16 -13.26 -2.94
CA ILE A 72 -4.59 -13.46 -2.65
C ILE A 72 -5.14 -14.67 -3.41
N LYS A 73 -4.87 -14.78 -4.73
CA LYS A 73 -5.32 -15.92 -5.55
C LYS A 73 -4.78 -17.27 -5.04
N GLN A 74 -3.59 -17.26 -4.44
CA GLN A 74 -2.96 -18.44 -3.85
C GLN A 74 -3.48 -18.75 -2.43
N GLY A 75 -4.39 -17.94 -1.88
CA GLY A 75 -4.91 -18.10 -0.52
C GLY A 75 -3.89 -17.77 0.59
N LYS A 76 -2.78 -17.11 0.24
CA LYS A 76 -1.70 -16.80 1.19
C LYS A 76 -1.90 -15.48 1.94
N LEU A 77 -2.61 -14.55 1.32
CA LEU A 77 -3.00 -13.27 1.94
C LEU A 77 -4.52 -13.10 1.86
N SER A 78 -5.08 -12.49 2.89
CA SER A 78 -6.45 -12.01 2.92
C SER A 78 -6.47 -10.49 2.76
N PHE A 79 -7.41 -10.00 1.97
CA PHE A 79 -7.58 -8.58 1.67
C PHE A 79 -9.06 -8.19 1.81
N THR A 80 -9.35 -7.08 2.46
CA THR A 80 -10.70 -6.51 2.49
C THR A 80 -10.79 -5.28 1.61
N GLY A 81 -11.79 -5.27 0.73
CA GLY A 81 -12.08 -4.13 -0.14
C GLY A 81 -12.47 -4.58 -1.55
N THR A 82 -12.63 -3.61 -2.41
CA THR A 82 -12.92 -3.79 -3.83
C THR A 82 -11.65 -4.12 -4.61
N TYR A 83 -11.82 -4.72 -5.80
CA TYR A 83 -10.70 -4.97 -6.71
C TYR A 83 -9.96 -3.68 -7.09
N ARG A 84 -10.67 -2.55 -7.22
CA ARG A 84 -10.06 -1.24 -7.47
C ARG A 84 -9.14 -0.81 -6.32
N GLU A 85 -9.54 -1.02 -5.08
CA GLU A 85 -8.72 -0.71 -3.90
C GLU A 85 -7.51 -1.62 -3.82
N GLN A 86 -7.67 -2.90 -4.20
CA GLN A 86 -6.55 -3.84 -4.30
C GLN A 86 -5.51 -3.35 -5.31
N LEU A 87 -5.93 -2.99 -6.53
CA LEU A 87 -5.04 -2.48 -7.57
C LEU A 87 -4.36 -1.17 -7.15
N LYS A 88 -5.10 -0.27 -6.50
CA LYS A 88 -4.56 0.97 -5.95
C LYS A 88 -3.47 0.67 -4.92
N LEU A 89 -3.74 -0.19 -3.94
CA LEU A 89 -2.78 -0.53 -2.90
C LEU A 89 -1.53 -1.19 -3.49
N GLU A 90 -1.71 -2.16 -4.39
CA GLU A 90 -0.61 -2.87 -5.06
C GLU A 90 0.30 -1.88 -5.83
N SER A 91 -0.31 -0.94 -6.54
CA SER A 91 0.43 0.11 -7.27
C SER A 91 1.19 1.03 -6.32
N LEU A 92 0.57 1.47 -5.22
CA LEU A 92 1.21 2.34 -4.23
C LEU A 92 2.37 1.65 -3.52
N LEU A 93 2.24 0.38 -3.16
CA LEU A 93 3.31 -0.40 -2.54
C LEU A 93 4.49 -0.58 -3.49
N TYR A 94 4.22 -0.89 -4.77
CA TYR A 94 5.26 -1.06 -5.78
C TYR A 94 5.98 0.25 -6.11
N LEU A 95 5.24 1.33 -6.39
CA LEU A 95 5.82 2.59 -6.86
C LEU A 95 6.53 3.37 -5.75
N ALA A 96 6.04 3.32 -4.52
CA ALA A 96 6.68 3.94 -3.37
C ALA A 96 7.99 3.26 -2.94
N ARG A 97 8.30 2.08 -3.51
CA ARG A 97 9.58 1.40 -3.31
C ARG A 97 10.71 2.06 -4.09
N SER A 98 10.45 2.47 -5.33
CA SER A 98 11.49 2.75 -6.34
C SER A 98 12.43 3.91 -5.97
N GLN A 99 12.07 4.75 -4.99
CA GLN A 99 12.98 5.78 -4.47
C GLN A 99 13.91 5.31 -3.35
N ARG A 100 13.67 4.14 -2.73
CA ARG A 100 14.69 3.51 -1.85
C ARG A 100 15.89 2.99 -2.64
N THR A 101 15.71 2.70 -3.93
CA THR A 101 16.74 2.22 -4.85
C THR A 101 17.26 3.31 -5.79
N GLY A 102 16.80 4.56 -5.64
CA GLY A 102 17.20 5.73 -6.46
C GLY A 102 18.64 6.21 -6.30
N THR A 103 19.54 5.36 -5.81
CA THR A 103 21.00 5.48 -5.98
C THR A 103 21.52 4.28 -6.75
N LYS A 104 20.94 4.00 -7.93
CA LYS A 104 21.54 3.22 -9.04
C LYS A 104 20.47 2.98 -10.09
N GLU A 105 20.35 3.91 -11.03
CA GLU A 105 20.09 3.62 -12.44
C GLU A 105 20.30 4.94 -13.20
N MET A 106 21.59 5.23 -13.46
CA MET A 106 21.96 6.03 -14.61
C MET A 106 22.02 5.07 -15.80
N VAL A 107 21.14 5.28 -16.79
CA VAL A 107 21.37 4.89 -18.19
C VAL A 107 20.96 6.09 -19.03
#